data_AF-A0A0N4WBP8-F1
#
_entry.id   AF-A0A0N4WBP8-F1
#
_cell.length_a   1.000
_cell.length_b   1.000
_cell.length_c   1.000
_cell.angle_alpha   90.00
_cell.angle_beta   90.00
_cell.angle_gamma   90.00
#
_symmetry.space_group_name_H-M   'P 1'
#
loop_
_entity.id
_entity.type
_entity.pdbx_description
1 polymer ?
#
loop_
_entity_poly.entity_id
_entity_poly.type
_entity_poly.pdbx_seq_one_letter_code
_entity_poly.pdbx_strand_id
1 'polypeptide(L)'
;MKILERIVDSRIRDIVEFVTNQCGFVAGRSTNDAIHPTSLLLKKHREKRRPVHLAFLDLEKAFDPIPRDVMWYALRQHGVPEELIEWVRILYTSPMRRVHTAAGT
;
A
#
# COMPACT_ATOMS: atom_id res chain seq x y z
N MET A 1 -5.61 -20.07 0.03
CA MET A 1 -5.06 -19.09 1.00
C MET A 1 -5.46 -17.63 0.76
N LYS A 2 -5.95 -17.23 -0.43
CA LYS A 2 -6.38 -15.85 -0.74
C LYS A 2 -7.54 -15.31 0.11
N ILE A 3 -8.38 -16.19 0.67
CA ILE A 3 -9.52 -15.78 1.51
C ILE A 3 -9.04 -15.26 2.87
N LEU A 4 -8.10 -15.96 3.52
CA LEU A 4 -7.54 -15.54 4.80
C LEU A 4 -6.79 -14.21 4.67
N GLU A 5 -5.99 -14.06 3.62
CA GLU A 5 -5.29 -12.81 3.30
C GLU A 5 -6.28 -11.63 3.19
N ARG A 6 -7.41 -11.82 2.50
CA ARG A 6 -8.46 -10.79 2.37
C ARG A 6 -9.15 -10.47 3.70
N ILE A 7 -9.39 -11.45 4.55
CA ILE A 7 -10.00 -11.23 5.87
C ILE A 7 -9.06 -10.43 6.76
N VAL A 8 -7.78 -10.80 6.79
CA VAL A 8 -6.75 -10.11 7.58
C VAL A 8 -6.55 -8.68 7.05
N ASP A 9 -6.43 -8.48 5.73
CA ASP A 9 -6.34 -7.16 5.11
C ASP A 9 -7.54 -6.27 5.46
N SER A 10 -8.77 -6.79 5.36
CA SER A 10 -9.97 -6.03 5.72
C SER A 10 -9.93 -5.55 7.17
N ARG A 11 -9.57 -6.43 8.12
CA ARG A 11 -9.51 -6.07 9.54
C ARG A 11 -8.43 -5.04 9.83
N ILE A 12 -7.29 -5.11 9.16
CA ILE A 12 -6.22 -4.11 9.31
C ILE A 12 -6.66 -2.76 8.75
N ARG A 13 -7.37 -2.73 7.60
CA ARG A 13 -7.90 -1.50 7.02
C ARG A 13 -8.91 -0.78 7.90
N ASP A 14 -9.66 -1.52 8.73
CA ASP A 14 -10.59 -0.93 9.69
C ASP A 14 -9.88 -0.23 10.86
N ILE A 15 -8.59 -0.52 11.07
CA ILE A 15 -7.78 0.01 12.18
C ILE A 15 -6.85 1.13 11.69
N VAL A 16 -6.23 0.94 10.52
CA VAL A 16 -5.19 1.84 10.02
C VAL A 16 -5.81 3.03 9.28
N GLU A 17 -5.54 4.24 9.77
CA GLU A 17 -5.87 5.46 9.05
C GLU A 17 -4.85 5.74 7.94
N PHE A 18 -5.32 5.90 6.71
CA PHE A 18 -4.49 6.29 5.57
C PHE A 18 -4.28 7.80 5.52
N VAL A 19 -3.05 8.22 5.18
CA VAL A 19 -2.76 9.63 4.94
C VAL A 19 -3.61 10.17 3.79
N THR A 20 -4.07 11.42 3.93
CA THR A 20 -5.06 12.03 3.03
C THR A 20 -4.59 12.14 1.58
N ASN A 21 -3.29 12.14 1.31
CA ASN A 21 -2.69 12.17 -0.02
C ASN A 21 -2.36 10.77 -0.61
N GLN A 22 -2.58 9.67 0.13
CA GLN A 22 -2.34 8.32 -0.39
C GLN A 22 -3.40 7.94 -1.41
N CYS A 23 -3.02 7.85 -2.68
CA CYS A 23 -3.96 7.47 -3.76
C CYS A 23 -3.81 5.99 -4.18
N GLY A 24 -2.67 5.36 -3.90
CA GLY A 24 -2.41 3.96 -4.22
C GLY A 24 -2.93 3.01 -3.13
N PHE A 25 -3.50 1.87 -3.52
CA PHE A 25 -4.00 0.81 -2.61
C PHE A 25 -5.08 1.25 -1.61
N VAL A 26 -5.76 2.37 -1.87
CA VAL A 26 -6.89 2.87 -1.07
C VAL A 26 -8.19 2.70 -1.87
N ALA A 27 -9.20 2.11 -1.24
CA ALA A 27 -10.51 1.91 -1.88
C ALA A 27 -11.15 3.27 -2.22
N GLY A 28 -11.74 3.37 -3.41
CA GLY A 28 -12.37 4.61 -3.88
C GLY A 28 -11.39 5.69 -4.36
N ARG A 29 -10.09 5.40 -4.41
CA ARG A 29 -9.07 6.28 -5.00
C ARG A 29 -8.43 5.64 -6.22
N SER A 30 -8.00 6.48 -7.14
CA SER A 30 -7.44 6.12 -8.43
C SER A 30 -6.18 6.93 -8.71
N THR A 31 -5.42 6.51 -9.71
CA THR A 31 -4.24 7.28 -10.19
C THR A 31 -4.63 8.69 -10.64
N ASN A 32 -5.87 8.88 -11.12
CA ASN A 32 -6.36 10.20 -11.52
C ASN A 32 -6.41 11.18 -10.34
N ASP A 33 -6.70 10.70 -9.13
CA ASP A 33 -6.76 11.53 -7.93
C ASP A 33 -5.38 12.07 -7.53
N ALA A 34 -4.29 11.38 -7.91
CA ALA A 34 -2.92 11.87 -7.74
C ALA A 34 -2.45 12.78 -8.90
N ILE A 35 -2.80 12.43 -10.14
CA ILE A 35 -2.34 13.13 -11.35
C ILE A 35 -3.05 14.48 -11.51
N HIS A 36 -4.35 14.54 -11.23
CA HIS A 36 -5.15 15.73 -11.50
C HIS A 36 -4.70 16.97 -10.69
N PRO A 37 -4.50 16.90 -9.36
CA PRO A 37 -4.03 18.05 -8.59
C PRO A 37 -2.64 18.52 -9.03
N THR A 38 -1.74 17.58 -9.34
CA THR A 38 -0.38 17.88 -9.82
C THR A 38 -0.42 18.60 -11.17
N SER A 39 -1.25 18.12 -12.09
CA SER A 39 -1.46 18.74 -13.41
C SER A 39 -2.07 20.13 -13.29
N LEU A 40 -3.03 20.32 -12.40
CA LEU A 40 -3.67 21.61 -12.14
C LEU A 40 -2.67 22.62 -11.54
N LEU A 41 -1.83 22.17 -10.61
CA LEU A 41 -0.78 22.99 -10.00
C LEU A 41 0.22 23.48 -11.05
N LEU A 42 0.67 22.59 -11.94
CA LEU A 42 1.58 22.94 -13.03
C LEU A 42 0.96 23.98 -13.98
N LYS A 43 -0.30 23.78 -14.39
CA LYS A 43 -1.02 24.73 -15.28
C LYS A 43 -1.14 26.11 -14.65
N LYS A 44 -1.59 26.19 -13.38
CA LYS A 44 -1.79 27.46 -12.67
C LYS A 44 -0.50 28.28 -12.51
N HIS A 45 0.63 27.62 -12.30
CA HIS A 45 1.91 28.33 -12.21
C HIS A 45 2.45 28.76 -13.58
N ARG A 46 2.24 27.93 -14.60
CA ARG A 46 2.56 28.28 -16.00
C ARG A 46 1.81 29.53 -16.45
N GLU A 47 0.52 29.62 -16.15
CA GLU A 47 -0.31 30.80 -16.43
C GLU A 47 0.22 32.07 -15.74
N LYS A 48 0.72 31.94 -14.51
CA LYS A 48 1.29 33.04 -13.72
C LYS A 48 2.76 33.33 -14.03
N ARG A 49 3.37 32.64 -15.01
CA ARG A 49 4.80 32.71 -15.33
C ARG A 49 5.70 32.52 -14.09
N ARG A 50 5.26 31.67 -13.16
CA ARG A 50 6.04 31.33 -11.96
C ARG A 50 6.77 30.01 -12.18
N PRO A 51 8.06 29.92 -11.81
CA PRO A 51 8.77 28.65 -11.85
C PRO A 51 8.15 27.65 -10.86
N VAL A 52 8.14 26.36 -11.25
CA VAL A 52 7.76 25.23 -10.39
C VAL A 52 8.82 24.16 -10.54
N HIS A 53 9.22 23.57 -9.43
CA HIS A 53 10.10 22.41 -9.38
C HIS A 53 9.33 21.24 -8.79
N LEU A 54 9.38 20.09 -9.46
CA LEU A 54 8.79 18.83 -9.00
C LEU A 54 9.91 17.81 -8.84
N ALA A 55 9.87 17.06 -7.73
CA ALA A 55 10.72 15.90 -7.51
C ALA A 55 9.84 14.66 -7.54
N PHE A 56 10.17 13.71 -8.40
CA PHE A 56 9.55 12.38 -8.43
C PHE A 56 10.45 11.43 -7.65
N LEU A 57 9.89 10.79 -6.63
CA LEU A 57 10.57 9.76 -5.84
C LEU A 57 9.95 8.42 -6.20
N ASP A 58 10.77 7.51 -6.70
CA ASP A 58 10.38 6.11 -6.95
C ASP A 58 11.33 5.19 -6.18
N LEU A 59 10.76 4.16 -5.55
CA LEU A 59 11.52 3.21 -4.75
C LEU A 59 11.78 1.94 -5.58
N GLU A 60 13.04 1.68 -5.89
CA GLU A 60 13.42 0.44 -6.56
C GLU A 60 13.00 -0.76 -5.69
N LYS A 61 12.22 -1.67 -6.28
CA LYS A 61 11.72 -2.91 -5.63
C LYS A 61 11.03 -2.64 -4.30
N ALA A 62 10.11 -1.68 -4.21
CA ALA A 62 9.47 -1.23 -2.96
C ALA A 62 9.01 -2.30 -1.94
N PHE A 63 8.78 -3.56 -2.33
CA PHE A 63 8.38 -4.64 -1.41
C PHE A 63 9.49 -5.64 -1.05
N ASP A 64 10.53 -5.79 -1.88
CA ASP A 64 11.58 -6.81 -1.67
C ASP A 64 12.56 -6.50 -0.52
N PRO A 65 12.99 -5.24 -0.28
CA PRO A 65 14.02 -4.93 0.69
C PRO A 65 13.46 -4.68 2.10
N ILE A 66 12.14 -4.75 2.32
CA ILE A 66 11.55 -4.38 3.61
C ILE A 66 11.87 -5.46 4.66
N PRO A 67 12.66 -5.13 5.72
CA PRO A 67 12.90 -6.06 6.80
C PRO A 67 11.60 -6.37 7.56
N ARG A 68 11.36 -7.64 7.89
CA ARG A 68 10.09 -8.08 8.48
C ARG A 68 9.83 -7.45 9.85
N ASP A 69 10.88 -7.27 10.63
CA ASP A 69 10.87 -6.56 11.92
C ASP A 69 10.38 -5.11 11.79
N VAL A 70 10.81 -4.41 10.74
CA VAL A 70 10.33 -3.05 10.44
C VAL A 70 8.84 -3.06 10.10
N MET A 71 8.36 -4.07 9.37
CA MET A 71 6.93 -4.23 9.08
C MET A 71 6.10 -4.49 10.36
N TRP A 72 6.58 -5.34 11.27
CA TRP A 72 5.91 -5.57 12.56
C TRP A 72 5.88 -4.29 13.40
N TYR A 73 7.01 -3.57 13.43
CA TYR A 73 7.10 -2.29 14.13
C TYR A 73 6.08 -1.29 13.57
N ALA A 74 6.00 -1.14 12.24
CA ALA A 74 5.05 -0.24 11.60
C ALA A 74 3.58 -0.58 11.95
N LEU A 75 3.20 -1.87 11.89
CA LEU A 75 1.85 -2.29 12.27
C LEU A 75 1.49 -1.92 13.71
N ARG A 76 2.43 -2.08 14.65
CA ARG A 76 2.22 -1.65 16.05
C ARG A 76 2.08 -0.14 16.19
N GLN A 77 2.87 0.63 15.44
CA GLN A 77 2.76 2.10 15.44
C GLN A 77 1.39 2.57 14.93
N HIS A 78 0.78 1.82 14.01
CA HIS A 78 -0.58 2.09 13.54
C HIS A 78 -1.69 1.47 14.41
N GLY A 79 -1.37 0.97 15.61
CA GLY A 79 -2.36 0.47 16.56
C GLY A 79 -2.96 -0.89 16.24
N VAL A 80 -2.33 -1.67 15.33
CA VAL A 80 -2.79 -3.03 15.02
C VAL A 80 -2.52 -3.95 16.22
N PRO A 81 -3.53 -4.68 16.73
CA PRO A 81 -3.37 -5.65 17.83
C PRO A 81 -2.36 -6.75 17.51
N GLU A 82 -1.63 -7.23 18.53
CA GLU A 82 -0.57 -8.23 18.34
C GLU A 82 -1.13 -9.55 17.78
N GLU A 83 -2.38 -9.91 18.09
CA GLU A 83 -3.04 -11.10 17.53
C GLU A 83 -3.16 -11.01 16.00
N LEU A 84 -3.49 -9.83 15.46
CA LEU A 84 -3.54 -9.64 14.00
C LEU A 84 -2.13 -9.62 13.40
N ILE A 85 -1.13 -9.08 14.11
CA ILE A 85 0.26 -9.11 13.67
C ILE A 85 0.77 -10.56 13.56
N GLU A 86 0.41 -11.43 14.51
CA GLU A 86 0.73 -12.86 14.44
C GLU A 86 0.08 -13.55 13.23
N TRP A 87 -1.18 -13.22 12.90
CA TRP A 87 -1.80 -13.70 11.67
C TRP A 87 -1.02 -13.27 10.42
N VAL A 88 -0.54 -12.03 10.37
CA VAL A 88 0.31 -11.57 9.26
C VAL A 88 1.65 -12.33 9.25
N ARG A 89 2.27 -12.60 10.40
CA ARG A 89 3.50 -13.42 10.48
C ARG A 89 3.29 -14.80 9.88
N ILE A 90 2.19 -15.47 10.22
CA ILE A 90 1.84 -16.80 9.69
C ILE A 90 1.71 -16.76 8.16
N LEU A 91 1.10 -15.72 7.59
CA LEU A 91 0.97 -15.56 6.14
C LEU A 91 2.33 -15.45 5.44
N TYR A 92 3.33 -14.91 6.12
CA TYR A 92 4.69 -14.77 5.59
C TYR A 92 5.59 -15.99 5.84
N THR A 93 5.31 -16.81 6.87
CA THR A 93 6.10 -18.01 7.21
C THR A 93 5.53 -19.30 6.62
N SER A 94 4.29 -19.29 6.10
CA SER A 94 3.62 -20.48 5.55
C SER A 94 3.50 -20.45 4.01
N PRO A 95 4.55 -20.77 3.24
CA PRO A 95 4.52 -20.71 1.79
C PRO A 95 3.96 -21.99 1.17
N MET A 96 2.73 -22.42 1.51
CA MET A 96 2.05 -23.48 0.75
C MET A 96 0.99 -22.87 -0.16
N ARG A 97 1.45 -22.25 -1.24
CA ARG A 97 0.60 -21.72 -2.31
C ARG A 97 0.37 -22.81 -3.35
N ARG A 98 -0.72 -23.57 -3.23
CA ARG A 98 -1.15 -24.50 -4.27
C ARG A 98 -1.94 -23.73 -5.34
N VAL A 99 -1.40 -23.66 -6.55
CA VAL A 99 -2.10 -23.12 -7.71
C VAL A 99 -2.81 -24.29 -8.40
N HIS A 100 -4.14 -24.24 -8.46
CA HIS A 100 -4.90 -25.15 -9.32
C HIS A 100 -5.03 -24.49 -10.69
N THR A 101 -4.31 -25.00 -11.68
CA THR A 101 -4.48 -24.64 -13.08
C THR A 101 -5.56 -25.54 -13.72
N ALA A 102 -6.18 -25.08 -14.82
CA ALA A 102 -7.18 -25.85 -15.55
C ALA A 102 -6.61 -27.10 -16.25
N ALA A 103 -5.29 -27.13 -16.47
CA ALA A 103 -4.55 -28.36 -16.76
C ALA A 103 -4.17 -28.98 -15.40
N GLY A 104 -4.62 -30.22 -15.14
CA GLY A 104 -4.37 -30.95 -13.90
C GLY A 104 -2.88 -31.07 -13.56
N THR A 105 -2.63 -31.48 -12.30
CA THR A 105 -1.31 -31.69 -11.67
C THR A 105 -0.26 -32.32 -12.57
#